data_AF-A0A2A3YMS0-F1
#
_entry.id   AF-A0A2A3YMS0-F1
#
_cell.length_a   1.000
_cell.length_b   1.000
_cell.length_c   1.000
_cell.angle_alpha   90.00
_cell.angle_beta   90.00
_cell.angle_gamma   90.00
#
_symmetry.space_group_name_H-M   'P 1'
#
loop_
_entity.id
_entity.type
_entity.pdbx_description
1 polymer ?
#
loop_
_entity_poly.entity_id
_entity_poly.type
_entity_poly.pdbx_seq_one_letter_code
_entity_poly.pdbx_strand_id
1 'polypeptide(L)'
;MSRPPHETARREALLAHLTEFLGDQYVIAPETVDQEHPVDLAVFAPSEQVPHPTLVTLGLSERPMRSAIGSGAGASGDSDASDASDASDASDASGDWDASNAPNASGDSDSSSGGEYRLELLLGLPAGWPGIDPPQQELLETGANSWPLQLLKDTARIPGADGSVLDWGHSITRDGVPYDESVPFTGALIGPPYGYPPQLMNASTPQGPVQLLAVLPATPEELALQASVPSGGDMLLGRWEQAGVTAVVDPGRDAAADGPAPWRLHVLLREPAEHLGQVLDGVLPNLAEQLGAQGIDEFVLPIGPEPLRWRVGGRFAPSALEEDLALQAHGASSGQGALREEGALREAVAHHATVLTISPERPGDGATVSGAAAMAAMLAEAGKAAAIWLPHQRHVALPEQFLADIEAELPTTCRVHPEALADGRPAVRTHGLEALGGLEVQFSAPGLSQAELRDRLNRMLVECTEKVGAVPVAGQRAQLGEVAYELRTVAHPDSGLEVLEMAFAPGTD
;
A
#
# COMPACT_ATOMS: atom_id res chain seq x y z
N MET A 1 3.09 1.42 40.66
CA MET A 1 3.34 2.85 40.98
C MET A 1 2.06 3.62 40.69
N SER A 2 1.74 4.66 41.46
CA SER A 2 0.53 5.46 41.20
C SER A 2 0.74 6.31 39.94
N ARG A 3 -0.22 6.32 39.00
CA ARG A 3 -0.12 7.16 37.80
C ARG A 3 -0.03 8.64 38.17
N PRO A 4 0.74 9.46 37.44
CA PRO A 4 0.79 10.90 37.66
C PRO A 4 -0.60 11.56 37.48
N PRO A 5 -0.86 12.69 38.16
CA PRO A 5 -2.19 13.30 38.19
C PRO A 5 -2.75 13.72 36.83
N HIS A 6 -1.89 14.12 35.89
CA HIS A 6 -2.32 14.56 34.56
C HIS A 6 -2.77 13.38 33.67
N GLU A 7 -2.13 12.22 33.77
CA GLU A 7 -2.59 10.99 33.10
C GLU A 7 -3.93 10.53 33.66
N THR A 8 -4.11 10.65 34.98
CA THR A 8 -5.37 10.33 35.66
C THR A 8 -6.52 11.20 35.14
N ALA A 9 -6.32 12.52 35.07
CA ALA A 9 -7.34 13.45 34.54
C ALA A 9 -7.66 13.21 33.05
N ARG A 10 -6.65 12.85 32.23
CA ARG A 10 -6.86 12.47 30.82
C ARG A 10 -7.76 11.25 30.72
N ARG A 11 -7.40 10.19 31.45
CA ARG A 11 -8.11 8.92 31.45
C ARG A 11 -9.55 9.08 31.92
N GLU A 12 -9.79 9.88 32.96
CA GLU A 12 -11.14 10.21 33.44
C GLU A 12 -11.97 10.93 32.37
N ALA A 13 -11.39 11.93 31.69
CA ALA A 13 -12.08 12.65 30.62
C ALA A 13 -12.38 11.76 29.40
N LEU A 14 -11.41 10.91 29.01
CA LEU A 14 -11.60 9.94 27.95
C LEU A 14 -12.68 8.91 28.30
N LEU A 15 -12.68 8.37 29.52
CA LEU A 15 -13.71 7.45 29.98
C LEU A 15 -15.09 8.11 29.99
N ALA A 16 -15.20 9.37 30.44
CA ALA A 16 -16.45 10.11 30.38
C ALA A 16 -16.97 10.23 28.95
N HIS A 17 -16.11 10.60 27.99
CA HIS A 17 -16.42 10.63 26.57
C HIS A 17 -16.88 9.26 26.06
N LEU A 18 -16.12 8.19 26.34
CA LEU A 18 -16.49 6.83 25.95
C LEU A 18 -17.84 6.40 26.51
N THR A 19 -18.13 6.71 27.78
CA THR A 19 -19.40 6.34 28.42
C THR A 19 -20.61 7.07 27.84
N GLU A 20 -20.43 8.27 27.28
CA GLU A 20 -21.48 9.02 26.60
C GLU A 20 -21.99 8.29 25.34
N PHE A 21 -21.08 7.61 24.64
CA PHE A 21 -21.35 6.97 23.34
C PHE A 21 -21.51 5.45 23.39
N LEU A 22 -20.78 4.77 24.27
CA LEU A 22 -20.72 3.30 24.35
C LEU A 22 -21.60 2.76 25.49
N GLY A 23 -21.92 3.58 26.49
CA GLY A 23 -22.66 3.19 27.69
C GLY A 23 -21.80 3.18 28.96
N ASP A 24 -22.44 3.08 30.12
CA ASP A 24 -21.80 3.17 31.44
C ASP A 24 -21.31 1.84 32.00
N GLN A 25 -21.66 0.72 31.37
CA GLN A 25 -21.24 -0.62 31.76
C GLN A 25 -19.96 -1.03 31.03
N TYR A 26 -18.84 -1.03 31.76
CA TYR A 26 -17.57 -1.53 31.25
C TYR A 26 -16.71 -2.16 32.36
N VAL A 27 -15.76 -3.00 31.94
CA VAL A 27 -14.70 -3.54 32.79
C VAL A 27 -13.34 -3.14 32.22
N ILE A 28 -12.34 -2.94 33.08
CA ILE A 28 -10.97 -2.66 32.66
C ILE A 28 -10.13 -3.92 32.83
N ALA A 29 -9.57 -4.42 31.73
CA ALA A 29 -8.58 -5.48 31.70
C ALA A 29 -7.18 -4.86 31.62
N PRO A 30 -6.34 -4.97 32.67
CA PRO A 30 -5.01 -4.36 32.68
C PRO A 30 -4.04 -5.06 31.72
N GLU A 31 -3.03 -4.33 31.23
CA GLU A 31 -1.91 -4.94 30.50
C GLU A 31 -1.03 -5.77 31.45
N THR A 32 -0.65 -6.96 31.01
CA THR A 32 0.11 -7.94 31.81
C THR A 32 1.47 -8.28 31.19
N VAL A 33 1.66 -8.00 29.90
CA VAL A 33 2.85 -8.37 29.12
C VAL A 33 3.84 -7.21 29.02
N ASP A 34 3.39 -6.04 28.55
CA ASP A 34 4.23 -4.86 28.43
C ASP A 34 4.20 -4.03 29.73
N GLN A 35 5.25 -4.19 30.54
CA GLN A 35 5.42 -3.47 31.81
C GLN A 35 6.04 -2.08 31.63
N GLU A 36 6.64 -1.82 30.47
CA GLU A 36 7.30 -0.53 30.16
C GLU A 36 6.29 0.47 29.59
N HIS A 37 5.33 -0.03 28.80
CA HIS A 37 4.28 0.73 28.14
C HIS A 37 2.89 0.10 28.34
N PRO A 38 2.35 0.05 29.58
CA PRO A 38 1.11 -0.65 29.85
C PRO A 38 -0.09 0.04 29.18
N VAL A 39 -0.69 -0.61 28.17
CA VAL A 39 -1.94 -0.19 27.52
C VAL A 39 -3.08 -1.10 27.98
N ASP A 40 -3.92 -0.61 28.89
CA ASP A 40 -5.08 -1.36 29.35
C ASP A 40 -6.16 -1.43 28.27
N LEU A 41 -7.13 -2.32 28.44
CA LEU A 41 -8.33 -2.38 27.61
C LEU A 41 -9.58 -2.13 28.45
N ALA A 42 -10.41 -1.18 28.03
CA ALA A 42 -11.79 -1.09 28.47
C ALA A 42 -12.67 -1.96 27.56
N VAL A 43 -13.48 -2.81 28.19
CA VAL A 43 -14.46 -3.67 27.53
C VAL A 43 -15.84 -3.14 27.89
N PHE A 44 -16.47 -2.44 26.97
CA PHE A 44 -17.84 -1.95 27.10
C PHE A 44 -18.82 -3.07 26.75
N ALA A 45 -19.82 -3.27 27.61
CA ALA A 45 -20.92 -4.18 27.35
C ALA A 45 -21.88 -3.57 26.30
N PRO A 46 -22.67 -4.41 25.59
CA PRO A 46 -23.76 -3.91 24.76
C PRO A 46 -24.67 -2.93 25.50
N SER A 47 -24.99 -1.81 24.85
CA SER A 47 -25.94 -0.80 25.33
C SER A 47 -27.08 -0.61 24.32
N GLU A 48 -28.08 0.22 24.66
CA GLU A 48 -29.15 0.56 23.71
C GLU A 48 -28.62 1.32 22.49
N GLN A 49 -27.53 2.09 22.65
CA GLN A 49 -26.91 2.88 21.58
C GLN A 49 -25.96 2.04 20.72
N VAL A 50 -25.26 1.09 21.35
CA VAL A 50 -24.25 0.25 20.73
C VAL A 50 -24.58 -1.21 21.10
N PRO A 51 -25.35 -1.95 20.29
CA PRO A 51 -25.93 -3.24 20.66
C PRO A 51 -24.94 -4.40 20.55
N HIS A 52 -23.66 -4.14 20.82
CA HIS A 52 -22.56 -5.08 20.68
C HIS A 52 -21.39 -4.66 21.59
N PRO A 53 -20.57 -5.59 22.10
CA PRO A 53 -19.41 -5.24 22.90
C PRO A 53 -18.39 -4.41 22.11
N THR A 54 -17.72 -3.48 22.79
CA THR A 54 -16.67 -2.63 22.21
C THR A 54 -15.43 -2.63 23.10
N LEU A 55 -14.29 -2.96 22.49
CA LEU A 55 -12.97 -2.89 23.10
C LEU A 55 -12.34 -1.55 22.77
N VAL A 56 -11.75 -0.89 23.76
CA VAL A 56 -11.04 0.38 23.58
C VAL A 56 -9.74 0.34 24.36
N THR A 57 -8.63 0.75 23.74
CA THR A 57 -7.37 0.91 24.46
C THR A 57 -7.44 2.08 25.43
N LEU A 58 -6.74 1.96 26.56
CA LEU A 58 -6.61 3.03 27.54
C LEU A 58 -5.16 3.13 28.00
N GLY A 59 -4.42 4.06 27.40
CA GLY A 59 -3.02 4.30 27.72
C GLY A 59 -2.19 4.71 26.51
N LEU A 60 -2.66 4.42 25.29
CA LEU A 60 -1.94 4.76 24.07
C LEU A 60 -1.83 6.29 23.91
N SER A 61 -2.85 7.02 24.37
CA SER A 61 -2.88 8.48 24.38
C SER A 61 -2.00 9.12 25.47
N GLU A 62 -1.39 8.35 26.38
CA GLU A 62 -0.49 8.89 27.41
C GLU A 62 0.78 9.48 26.80
N ARG A 63 1.19 8.95 25.63
CA ARG A 63 2.31 9.45 24.84
C ARG A 63 1.81 10.11 23.56
N PRO A 64 2.24 11.35 23.27
CA PRO A 64 1.95 11.94 21.97
C PRO A 64 2.73 11.19 20.90
N MET A 65 2.08 10.98 19.77
CA MET A 65 2.71 10.53 18.54
C MET A 65 3.03 11.76 17.69
N ARG A 66 4.15 11.71 16.99
CA ARG A 66 4.52 12.75 16.03
C ARG A 66 4.11 12.28 14.66
N SER A 67 3.13 12.95 14.05
CA SER A 67 2.74 12.57 12.70
C SER A 67 3.93 12.78 11.77
N ALA A 68 4.23 11.78 10.96
CA ALA A 68 5.12 11.95 9.83
C ALA A 68 4.49 12.91 8.80
N ILE A 69 3.22 13.30 8.92
CA ILE A 69 2.50 14.21 8.01
C ILE A 69 2.91 15.69 8.26
N GLY A 70 4.22 15.91 8.35
CA GLY A 70 4.95 17.12 8.02
C GLY A 70 6.24 16.81 7.21
N SER A 71 6.41 15.56 6.76
CA SER A 71 7.60 15.06 6.07
C SER A 71 7.17 13.92 5.15
N GLY A 72 7.48 14.02 3.86
CA GLY A 72 7.17 12.96 2.89
C GLY A 72 7.64 11.58 3.36
N ALA A 73 6.89 10.56 2.92
CA ALA A 73 7.22 9.14 2.91
C ALA A 73 8.67 8.79 3.29
N GLY A 74 8.85 7.99 4.35
CA GLY A 74 10.14 7.43 4.71
C GLY A 74 10.02 6.32 5.76
N ALA A 75 10.28 5.09 5.34
CA ALA A 75 10.52 3.95 6.20
C ALA A 75 11.82 4.13 7.01
N SER A 76 11.78 3.62 8.25
CA SER A 76 12.86 3.18 9.17
C SER A 76 14.33 3.63 8.98
N GLY A 77 14.96 4.05 10.09
CA GLY A 77 16.31 3.58 10.45
C GLY A 77 17.45 4.61 10.50
N ASP A 78 18.02 4.71 11.71
CA ASP A 78 19.38 5.13 12.08
C ASP A 78 19.77 6.60 12.35
N SER A 79 20.34 6.73 13.55
CA SER A 79 20.98 7.84 14.26
C SER A 79 22.32 8.25 13.67
N ASP A 80 22.61 9.56 13.56
CA ASP A 80 23.53 10.29 14.47
C ASP A 80 23.97 11.67 13.91
N ALA A 81 23.97 12.64 14.82
CA ALA A 81 24.90 13.77 15.00
C ALA A 81 25.11 14.88 13.93
N SER A 82 24.65 16.07 14.32
CA SER A 82 25.40 17.34 14.52
C SER A 82 25.58 18.37 13.39
N ASP A 83 24.94 19.52 13.65
CA ASP A 83 25.49 20.89 13.77
C ASP A 83 25.57 21.90 12.60
N ALA A 84 25.10 23.10 12.98
CA ALA A 84 25.55 24.45 12.62
C ALA A 84 24.98 25.16 11.36
N SER A 85 23.98 26.03 11.62
CA SER A 85 23.92 27.48 11.34
C SER A 85 24.58 28.06 10.07
N ASP A 86 23.87 28.90 9.31
CA ASP A 86 23.81 30.34 9.58
C ASP A 86 22.89 31.10 8.59
N ALA A 87 22.38 32.25 9.05
CA ALA A 87 21.34 33.06 8.43
C ALA A 87 21.87 34.17 7.48
N SER A 88 20.99 34.66 6.59
CA SER A 88 20.76 36.09 6.24
C SER A 88 20.23 36.22 4.79
N ASP A 89 19.51 37.24 4.34
CA ASP A 89 18.59 38.28 4.84
C ASP A 89 18.17 39.09 3.58
N ALA A 90 17.20 40.01 3.71
CA ALA A 90 16.72 41.03 2.73
C ALA A 90 15.57 40.61 1.77
N SER A 91 14.30 41.03 1.97
CA SER A 91 13.67 42.37 1.81
C SER A 91 13.73 42.88 0.36
N ASP A 92 12.71 43.38 -0.34
CA ASP A 92 11.49 44.11 0.03
C ASP A 92 10.61 44.29 -1.25
N ALA A 93 9.31 44.59 -1.08
CA ALA A 93 8.51 45.60 -1.83
C ALA A 93 7.05 45.20 -2.17
N SER A 94 6.18 45.37 -1.16
CA SER A 94 4.91 46.13 -1.13
C SER A 94 3.90 46.14 -2.30
N GLY A 95 2.62 45.88 -1.95
CA GLY A 95 1.43 46.12 -2.79
C GLY A 95 0.09 45.99 -2.05
N ASP A 96 -0.09 46.79 -0.99
CA ASP A 96 -1.27 47.24 -0.24
C ASP A 96 -2.70 46.96 -0.79
N TRP A 97 -3.53 46.18 -0.07
CA TRP A 97 -5.01 46.28 -0.06
C TRP A 97 -5.56 45.96 1.36
N ASP A 98 -6.19 46.97 1.95
CA ASP A 98 -6.72 47.04 3.32
C ASP A 98 -8.16 46.48 3.41
N ALA A 99 -8.39 45.52 4.31
CA ALA A 99 -9.72 45.06 4.72
C ALA A 99 -9.73 44.73 6.22
N SER A 100 -9.56 45.78 7.01
CA SER A 100 -9.79 45.80 8.45
C SER A 100 -11.22 45.33 8.81
N ASN A 101 -11.36 44.20 9.52
CA ASN A 101 -11.89 44.13 10.90
C ASN A 101 -12.44 42.72 11.30
N ALA A 102 -11.58 41.88 11.87
CA ALA A 102 -11.93 40.80 12.80
C ALA A 102 -10.80 40.68 13.84
N PRO A 103 -11.08 40.44 15.13
CA PRO A 103 -10.19 40.83 16.21
C PRO A 103 -8.92 39.99 16.29
N ASN A 104 -7.82 40.73 16.42
CA ASN A 104 -6.44 40.32 16.55
C ASN A 104 -6.16 39.66 17.91
N ALA A 105 -5.55 38.48 17.89
CA ALA A 105 -4.71 37.97 18.96
C ALA A 105 -3.50 37.28 18.31
N SER A 106 -2.59 38.12 17.82
CA SER A 106 -1.25 37.80 17.36
C SER A 106 -0.41 37.15 18.47
N GLY A 107 0.24 36.05 18.14
CA GLY A 107 1.41 35.53 18.82
C GLY A 107 2.29 34.82 17.80
N ASP A 108 3.28 35.53 17.27
CA ASP A 108 4.37 34.93 16.51
C ASP A 108 5.14 33.95 17.40
N SER A 109 5.36 32.73 16.90
CA SER A 109 6.59 31.97 17.14
C SER A 109 6.66 30.79 16.17
N ASP A 110 7.53 30.92 15.18
CA ASP A 110 8.52 29.91 14.79
C ASP A 110 8.26 28.48 15.29
N SER A 111 7.84 27.57 14.41
CA SER A 111 8.01 26.12 14.62
C SER A 111 7.65 25.32 13.35
N SER A 112 8.68 24.89 12.64
CA SER A 112 8.69 23.58 11.99
C SER A 112 8.25 22.52 13.02
N SER A 113 6.98 22.11 12.97
CA SER A 113 6.45 21.09 13.87
C SER A 113 5.46 20.20 13.13
N GLY A 114 5.85 18.94 12.89
CA GLY A 114 4.87 17.87 12.69
C GLY A 114 4.01 17.83 13.95
N GLY A 115 2.70 18.00 13.79
CA GLY A 115 1.78 18.12 14.92
C GLY A 115 1.86 16.89 15.82
N GLU A 116 2.08 17.10 17.12
CA GLU A 116 1.92 16.05 18.12
C GLU A 116 0.42 15.75 18.27
N TYR A 117 0.02 14.49 18.05
CA TYR A 117 -1.35 14.02 18.24
C TYR A 117 -1.38 12.84 19.20
N ARG A 118 -2.57 12.52 19.71
CA ARG A 118 -2.80 11.40 20.63
C ARG A 118 -3.94 10.59 20.09
N LEU A 119 -3.87 9.27 20.26
CA LEU A 119 -4.93 8.39 19.83
C LEU A 119 -5.18 7.25 20.80
N GLU A 120 -6.36 6.68 20.72
CA GLU A 120 -6.70 5.35 21.25
C GLU A 120 -7.30 4.52 20.12
N LEU A 121 -7.17 3.21 20.23
CA LEU A 121 -7.69 2.25 19.27
C LEU A 121 -8.96 1.61 19.80
N LEU A 122 -9.88 1.28 18.91
CA LEU A 122 -11.09 0.53 19.24
C LEU A 122 -11.35 -0.61 18.26
N LEU A 123 -12.10 -1.60 18.76
CA LEU A 123 -12.58 -2.74 17.98
C LEU A 123 -13.91 -3.21 18.56
N GLY A 124 -14.95 -3.29 17.74
CA GLY A 124 -16.26 -3.86 18.10
C GLY A 124 -16.29 -5.37 17.85
N LEU A 125 -17.08 -6.09 18.62
CA LEU A 125 -17.30 -7.53 18.46
C LEU A 125 -18.80 -7.84 18.40
N PRO A 126 -19.26 -8.86 17.65
CA PRO A 126 -20.65 -9.28 17.65
C PRO A 126 -21.19 -9.56 19.06
N ALA A 127 -22.48 -9.29 19.28
CA ALA A 127 -23.15 -9.62 20.55
C ALA A 127 -23.02 -11.12 20.88
N GLY A 128 -22.78 -11.45 22.15
CA GLY A 128 -22.56 -12.82 22.60
C GLY A 128 -21.18 -13.40 22.25
N TRP A 129 -20.20 -12.56 21.87
CA TRP A 129 -18.84 -13.02 21.59
C TRP A 129 -18.26 -13.82 22.78
N PRO A 130 -17.82 -15.08 22.58
CA PRO A 130 -17.44 -15.93 23.69
C PRO A 130 -16.29 -15.36 24.52
N GLY A 131 -16.49 -15.28 25.83
CA GLY A 131 -15.51 -14.77 26.78
C GLY A 131 -15.48 -13.25 26.94
N ILE A 132 -16.14 -12.50 26.06
CA ILE A 132 -16.23 -11.03 26.11
C ILE A 132 -17.62 -10.60 26.56
N ASP A 133 -18.68 -11.26 26.08
CA ASP A 133 -20.07 -10.95 26.39
C ASP A 133 -20.84 -12.21 26.86
N PRO A 134 -20.91 -12.47 28.19
CA PRO A 134 -20.35 -11.68 29.28
C PRO A 134 -18.83 -11.92 29.46
N PRO A 135 -18.10 -10.99 30.10
CA PRO A 135 -16.65 -11.09 30.27
C PRO A 135 -16.27 -12.28 31.17
N GLN A 136 -15.44 -13.18 30.65
CA GLN A 136 -14.95 -14.38 31.33
C GLN A 136 -13.44 -14.47 31.16
N GLN A 137 -12.71 -14.12 32.21
CA GLN A 137 -11.26 -13.89 32.15
C GLN A 137 -10.44 -15.09 31.63
N GLU A 138 -10.85 -16.32 31.95
CA GLU A 138 -10.18 -17.55 31.47
C GLU A 138 -10.28 -17.74 29.94
N LEU A 139 -11.38 -17.30 29.31
CA LEU A 139 -11.59 -17.44 27.86
C LEU A 139 -10.92 -16.33 27.05
N LEU A 140 -10.59 -15.20 27.69
CA LEU A 140 -9.89 -14.08 27.05
C LEU A 140 -8.42 -14.39 26.75
N GLU A 141 -7.82 -15.36 27.47
CA GLU A 141 -6.39 -15.63 27.40
C GLU A 141 -6.03 -16.87 26.58
N THR A 142 -6.95 -17.81 26.35
CA THR A 142 -6.59 -19.17 25.85
C THR A 142 -7.54 -19.80 24.81
N GLY A 143 -8.51 -19.07 24.26
CA GLY A 143 -9.49 -19.62 23.31
C GLY A 143 -9.34 -19.11 21.87
N ALA A 144 -9.85 -19.85 20.88
CA ALA A 144 -9.93 -19.43 19.47
C ALA A 144 -10.62 -18.05 19.27
N ASN A 145 -11.39 -17.59 20.26
CA ASN A 145 -12.10 -16.30 20.21
C ASN A 145 -11.28 -15.12 20.77
N SER A 146 -10.03 -15.35 21.22
CA SER A 146 -9.17 -14.28 21.78
C SER A 146 -8.43 -13.47 20.72
N TRP A 147 -8.46 -13.90 19.45
CA TRP A 147 -7.68 -13.25 18.39
C TRP A 147 -7.97 -11.76 18.18
N PRO A 148 -9.21 -11.23 18.33
CA PRO A 148 -9.44 -9.78 18.17
C PRO A 148 -8.80 -8.98 19.31
N LEU A 149 -8.77 -9.57 20.51
CA LEU A 149 -8.11 -8.99 21.67
C LEU A 149 -6.59 -8.94 21.44
N GLN A 150 -6.02 -10.03 20.91
CA GLN A 150 -4.60 -10.10 20.56
C GLN A 150 -4.25 -9.09 19.47
N LEU A 151 -5.01 -9.02 18.38
CA LEU A 151 -4.86 -8.03 17.32
C LEU A 151 -4.81 -6.61 17.89
N LEU A 152 -5.76 -6.24 18.75
CA LEU A 152 -5.81 -4.90 19.33
C LEU A 152 -4.61 -4.62 20.25
N LYS A 153 -4.21 -5.58 21.09
CA LYS A 153 -3.05 -5.45 21.98
C LYS A 153 -1.73 -5.37 21.21
N ASP A 154 -1.55 -6.23 20.21
CA ASP A 154 -0.34 -6.27 19.39
C ASP A 154 -0.20 -4.96 18.61
N THR A 155 -1.31 -4.45 18.05
CA THR A 155 -1.34 -3.14 17.39
C THR A 155 -0.98 -2.00 18.37
N ALA A 156 -1.53 -2.02 19.59
CA ALA A 156 -1.26 -1.00 20.60
C ALA A 156 0.20 -0.98 21.09
N ARG A 157 0.95 -2.07 20.93
CA ARG A 157 2.36 -2.17 21.34
C ARG A 157 3.34 -1.61 20.31
N ILE A 158 2.93 -1.49 19.05
CA ILE A 158 3.80 -1.05 17.94
C ILE A 158 4.54 0.27 18.26
N PRO A 159 3.88 1.32 18.80
CA PRO A 159 4.58 2.57 19.13
C PRO A 159 5.62 2.42 20.25
N GLY A 160 5.39 1.50 21.19
CA GLY A 160 6.29 1.25 22.32
C GLY A 160 7.50 0.38 21.95
N ALA A 161 7.33 -0.54 21.00
CA ALA A 161 8.37 -1.50 20.60
C ALA A 161 9.42 -0.87 19.68
N ASP A 162 8.99 -0.14 18.63
CA ASP A 162 9.88 0.28 17.54
C ASP A 162 9.89 1.80 17.31
N GLY A 163 9.22 2.58 18.18
CA GLY A 163 9.07 4.04 18.01
C GLY A 163 8.22 4.43 16.79
N SER A 164 7.49 3.47 16.23
CA SER A 164 6.61 3.64 15.06
C SER A 164 5.36 4.45 15.41
N VAL A 165 4.77 5.09 14.40
CA VAL A 165 3.58 5.93 14.57
C VAL A 165 2.37 5.26 13.93
N LEU A 166 1.24 5.28 14.63
CA LEU A 166 -0.03 4.76 14.11
C LEU A 166 -0.86 5.92 13.60
N ASP A 167 -1.20 5.88 12.32
CA ASP A 167 -2.07 6.88 11.68
C ASP A 167 -3.15 6.17 10.86
N TRP A 168 -4.16 6.93 10.46
CA TRP A 168 -5.16 6.48 9.50
C TRP A 168 -4.46 5.91 8.26
N GLY A 169 -4.92 4.75 7.77
CA GLY A 169 -4.47 4.15 6.51
C GLY A 169 -3.19 3.32 6.64
N HIS A 170 -2.59 3.28 7.84
CA HIS A 170 -1.51 2.36 8.16
C HIS A 170 -2.05 0.92 8.28
N SER A 171 -1.31 -0.03 7.72
CA SER A 171 -1.61 -1.45 7.81
C SER A 171 -0.74 -2.14 8.87
N ILE A 172 -1.32 -3.13 9.53
CA ILE A 172 -0.67 -4.06 10.44
C ILE A 172 -0.62 -5.40 9.71
N THR A 173 0.57 -5.94 9.45
CA THR A 173 0.75 -7.19 8.71
C THR A 173 1.25 -8.30 9.64
N ARG A 174 0.92 -9.56 9.32
CA ARG A 174 1.36 -10.75 10.07
C ARG A 174 1.99 -11.80 9.16
N ASP A 175 2.85 -11.39 8.23
CA ASP A 175 3.55 -12.26 7.29
C ASP A 175 2.65 -13.31 6.59
N GLY A 176 1.39 -12.95 6.34
CA GLY A 176 0.40 -13.83 5.71
C GLY A 176 -0.22 -14.90 6.62
N VAL A 177 0.09 -14.93 7.92
CA VAL A 177 -0.44 -15.93 8.88
C VAL A 177 -1.78 -15.46 9.48
N PRO A 178 -2.88 -16.21 9.29
CA PRO A 178 -4.18 -15.84 9.84
C PRO A 178 -4.19 -15.77 11.37
N TYR A 179 -4.92 -14.81 11.93
CA TYR A 179 -5.05 -14.60 13.38
C TYR A 179 -5.60 -15.83 14.12
N ASP A 180 -6.50 -16.58 13.49
CA ASP A 180 -6.99 -17.88 13.93
C ASP A 180 -7.35 -18.72 12.68
N GLU A 181 -7.34 -20.05 12.78
CA GLU A 181 -7.69 -20.94 11.65
C GLU A 181 -9.13 -20.75 11.17
N SER A 182 -10.02 -20.18 11.99
CA SER A 182 -11.42 -19.95 11.67
C SER A 182 -11.70 -18.65 10.88
N VAL A 183 -10.70 -17.77 10.68
CA VAL A 183 -10.88 -16.47 10.03
C VAL A 183 -9.84 -16.22 8.94
N PRO A 184 -10.19 -15.50 7.85
CA PRO A 184 -9.27 -15.23 6.75
C PRO A 184 -8.32 -14.04 7.01
N PHE A 185 -8.37 -13.42 8.20
CA PHE A 185 -7.65 -12.16 8.45
C PHE A 185 -6.17 -12.40 8.79
N THR A 186 -5.27 -11.82 7.98
CA THR A 186 -3.80 -11.94 8.12
C THR A 186 -3.15 -10.61 8.52
N GLY A 187 -3.97 -9.59 8.77
CA GLY A 187 -3.53 -8.28 9.22
C GLY A 187 -4.72 -7.37 9.52
N ALA A 188 -4.48 -6.07 9.57
CA ALA A 188 -5.49 -5.06 9.80
C ALA A 188 -5.12 -3.75 9.13
N LEU A 189 -6.08 -2.84 9.01
CA LEU A 189 -5.86 -1.44 8.66
C LEU A 189 -6.40 -0.55 9.79
N ILE A 190 -5.73 0.55 10.05
CA ILE A 190 -6.21 1.59 10.97
C ILE A 190 -7.10 2.55 10.18
N GLY A 191 -8.30 2.80 10.68
CA GLY A 191 -9.27 3.64 9.99
C GLY A 191 -10.27 4.32 10.92
N PRO A 192 -11.22 5.08 10.36
CA PRO A 192 -12.31 5.66 11.13
C PRO A 192 -13.19 4.56 11.76
N PRO A 193 -13.83 4.82 12.91
CA PRO A 193 -14.69 3.87 13.58
C PRO A 193 -16.07 3.77 12.89
N TYR A 194 -16.09 3.23 11.67
CA TYR A 194 -17.32 3.00 10.91
C TYR A 194 -18.35 2.22 11.73
N GLY A 195 -19.62 2.62 11.64
CA GLY A 195 -20.71 2.05 12.45
C GLY A 195 -20.91 2.71 13.81
N TYR A 196 -20.03 3.64 14.23
CA TYR A 196 -20.20 4.46 15.43
C TYR A 196 -20.55 5.92 15.08
N PRO A 197 -21.11 6.71 16.03
CA PRO A 197 -21.32 8.14 15.83
C PRO A 197 -20.00 8.87 15.53
N PRO A 198 -19.92 9.77 14.53
CA PRO A 198 -18.68 10.49 14.19
C PRO A 198 -18.06 11.27 15.35
N GLN A 199 -18.88 11.70 16.31
CA GLN A 199 -18.47 12.42 17.51
C GLN A 199 -17.61 11.55 18.45
N LEU A 200 -17.79 10.22 18.42
CA LEU A 200 -16.97 9.29 19.20
C LEU A 200 -15.49 9.44 18.85
N MET A 201 -15.18 9.72 17.58
CA MET A 201 -13.81 9.79 17.05
C MET A 201 -12.95 10.87 17.72
N ASN A 202 -13.55 11.92 18.31
CA ASN A 202 -12.81 13.07 18.82
C ASN A 202 -13.11 13.33 20.29
N ALA A 203 -12.27 12.79 21.19
CA ALA A 203 -12.37 13.04 22.61
C ALA A 203 -11.59 14.30 23.02
N SER A 204 -12.24 15.21 23.73
CA SER A 204 -11.59 16.39 24.31
C SER A 204 -11.08 16.09 25.72
N THR A 205 -9.76 16.13 25.93
CA THR A 205 -9.15 15.94 27.26
C THR A 205 -8.46 17.22 27.74
N PRO A 206 -8.23 17.38 29.06
CA PRO A 206 -7.50 18.55 29.57
C PRO A 206 -6.08 18.72 29.01
N GLN A 207 -5.50 17.68 28.39
CA GLN A 207 -4.16 17.66 27.82
C GLN A 207 -4.16 17.69 26.28
N GLY A 208 -5.31 17.97 25.67
CA GLY A 208 -5.48 18.03 24.21
C GLY A 208 -6.46 17.00 23.67
N PRO A 209 -6.73 17.05 22.36
CA PRO A 209 -7.61 16.09 21.71
C PRO A 209 -6.98 14.69 21.67
N VAL A 210 -7.82 13.67 21.78
CA VAL A 210 -7.48 12.26 21.56
C VAL A 210 -8.36 11.74 20.44
N GLN A 211 -7.76 11.22 19.38
CA GLN A 211 -8.48 10.58 18.29
C GLN A 211 -8.77 9.12 18.61
N LEU A 212 -9.98 8.65 18.31
CA LEU A 212 -10.34 7.24 18.43
C LEU A 212 -10.41 6.62 17.05
N LEU A 213 -9.46 5.73 16.74
CA LEU A 213 -9.39 5.02 15.46
C LEU A 213 -9.75 3.55 15.63
N ALA A 214 -10.35 2.95 14.62
CA ALA A 214 -10.65 1.53 14.61
C ALA A 214 -9.50 0.71 14.04
N VAL A 215 -9.31 -0.49 14.61
CA VAL A 215 -8.49 -1.54 14.01
C VAL A 215 -9.42 -2.46 13.23
N LEU A 216 -9.31 -2.44 11.91
CA LEU A 216 -10.18 -3.14 10.98
C LEU A 216 -9.44 -4.39 10.43
N PRO A 217 -9.82 -5.63 10.82
CA PRO A 217 -9.17 -6.83 10.31
C PRO A 217 -9.28 -6.94 8.79
N ALA A 218 -8.18 -7.30 8.13
CA ALA A 218 -8.04 -7.33 6.68
C ALA A 218 -7.60 -8.72 6.20
N THR A 219 -8.16 -9.13 5.07
CA THR A 219 -7.78 -10.33 4.32
C THR A 219 -6.46 -10.10 3.56
N PRO A 220 -5.74 -11.16 3.12
CA PRO A 220 -4.56 -11.02 2.27
C PRO A 220 -4.80 -10.16 1.03
N GLU A 221 -5.96 -10.32 0.38
CA GLU A 221 -6.32 -9.62 -0.85
C GLU A 221 -6.52 -8.12 -0.60
N GLU A 222 -7.12 -7.75 0.53
CA GLU A 222 -7.29 -6.36 0.95
C GLU A 222 -5.96 -5.72 1.33
N LEU A 223 -5.09 -6.44 2.03
CA LEU A 223 -3.74 -5.96 2.34
C LEU A 223 -2.88 -5.81 1.08
N ALA A 224 -3.02 -6.74 0.12
CA ALA A 224 -2.37 -6.64 -1.17
C ALA A 224 -2.85 -5.40 -1.94
N LEU A 225 -4.16 -5.15 -1.97
CA LEU A 225 -4.75 -3.92 -2.51
C LEU A 225 -4.18 -2.66 -1.83
N GLN A 226 -4.04 -2.68 -0.50
CA GLN A 226 -3.50 -1.55 0.25
C GLN A 226 -2.02 -1.30 -0.09
N ALA A 227 -1.20 -2.34 -0.13
CA ALA A 227 0.21 -2.22 -0.46
C ALA A 227 0.44 -1.81 -1.92
N SER A 228 -0.53 -2.08 -2.80
CA SER A 228 -0.34 -1.92 -4.23
C SER A 228 -0.44 -0.48 -4.71
N VAL A 229 -0.94 0.50 -3.95
CA VAL A 229 -0.93 1.94 -4.30
C VAL A 229 -0.55 2.83 -3.11
N PRO A 230 0.08 4.02 -3.29
CA PRO A 230 0.52 4.85 -2.15
C PRO A 230 -0.63 5.37 -1.28
N SER A 231 -1.83 5.47 -1.86
CA SER A 231 -3.09 5.81 -1.20
C SER A 231 -3.96 4.56 -0.97
N GLY A 232 -3.35 3.38 -0.92
CA GLY A 232 -4.09 2.12 -0.90
C GLY A 232 -4.89 1.91 0.37
N GLY A 233 -4.44 2.52 1.48
CA GLY A 233 -5.20 2.58 2.73
C GLY A 233 -6.53 3.31 2.53
N ASP A 234 -6.50 4.52 1.96
CA ASP A 234 -7.70 5.32 1.70
C ASP A 234 -8.63 4.66 0.69
N MET A 235 -8.07 4.04 -0.35
CA MET A 235 -8.85 3.29 -1.33
C MET A 235 -9.55 2.08 -0.70
N LEU A 236 -8.84 1.31 0.13
CA LEU A 236 -9.42 0.18 0.84
C LEU A 236 -10.53 0.64 1.80
N LEU A 237 -10.31 1.73 2.53
CA LEU A 237 -11.33 2.32 3.40
C LEU A 237 -12.57 2.75 2.62
N GLY A 238 -12.41 3.38 1.45
CA GLY A 238 -13.52 3.71 0.57
C GLY A 238 -14.29 2.48 0.07
N ARG A 239 -13.61 1.36 -0.20
CA ARG A 239 -14.28 0.09 -0.56
C ARG A 239 -15.01 -0.52 0.64
N TRP A 240 -14.42 -0.50 1.82
CA TRP A 240 -15.06 -0.95 3.04
C TRP A 240 -16.30 -0.14 3.39
N GLU A 241 -16.25 1.18 3.25
CA GLU A 241 -17.42 2.04 3.43
C GLU A 241 -18.54 1.65 2.44
N GLN A 242 -18.22 1.42 1.17
CA GLN A 242 -19.19 0.99 0.15
C GLN A 242 -19.76 -0.42 0.41
N ALA A 243 -18.92 -1.33 0.91
CA ALA A 243 -19.30 -2.69 1.27
C ALA A 243 -20.03 -2.76 2.62
N GLY A 244 -20.13 -1.65 3.36
CA GLY A 244 -20.74 -1.61 4.68
C GLY A 244 -19.92 -2.30 5.77
N VAL A 245 -18.61 -2.43 5.58
CA VAL A 245 -17.69 -2.92 6.61
C VAL A 245 -17.61 -1.88 7.72
N THR A 246 -17.75 -2.34 8.96
CA THR A 246 -17.76 -1.49 10.16
C THR A 246 -16.60 -1.83 11.08
N ALA A 247 -16.43 -1.05 12.14
CA ALA A 247 -15.49 -1.37 13.22
C ALA A 247 -15.95 -2.54 14.10
N VAL A 248 -17.14 -3.11 13.85
CA VAL A 248 -17.56 -4.38 14.45
C VAL A 248 -17.05 -5.52 13.58
N VAL A 249 -16.27 -6.42 14.19
CA VAL A 249 -15.71 -7.59 13.50
C VAL A 249 -16.83 -8.47 12.96
N ASP A 250 -16.77 -8.79 11.68
CA ASP A 250 -17.56 -9.85 11.07
C ASP A 250 -16.62 -10.97 10.58
N PRO A 251 -16.52 -12.09 11.31
CA PRO A 251 -15.65 -13.21 10.92
C PRO A 251 -15.99 -13.84 9.58
N GLY A 252 -17.25 -13.68 9.13
CA GLY A 252 -17.76 -14.31 7.91
C GLY A 252 -17.91 -13.36 6.72
N ARG A 253 -17.41 -12.12 6.81
CA ARG A 253 -17.51 -11.17 5.71
C ARG A 253 -16.67 -11.62 4.51
N ASP A 254 -17.17 -11.35 3.31
CA ASP A 254 -16.38 -11.43 2.09
C ASP A 254 -15.31 -10.32 2.08
N ALA A 255 -14.24 -10.54 1.31
CA ALA A 255 -13.26 -9.49 1.06
C ALA A 255 -13.94 -8.35 0.29
N ALA A 256 -13.74 -7.11 0.73
CA ALA A 256 -14.24 -5.93 0.01
C ALA A 256 -13.32 -5.50 -1.15
N ALA A 257 -12.27 -6.28 -1.38
CA ALA A 257 -11.40 -6.20 -2.53
C ALA A 257 -11.67 -7.40 -3.45
N ASP A 258 -12.65 -7.26 -4.35
CA ASP A 258 -12.79 -8.20 -5.47
C ASP A 258 -11.67 -7.93 -6.47
N GLY A 259 -10.82 -8.92 -6.68
CA GLY A 259 -9.80 -8.91 -7.72
C GLY A 259 -8.38 -8.65 -7.21
N PRO A 260 -7.40 -8.85 -8.10
CA PRO A 260 -6.00 -8.72 -7.76
C PRO A 260 -5.65 -7.30 -7.32
N ALA A 261 -4.53 -7.17 -6.61
CA ALA A 261 -3.90 -5.89 -6.33
C ALA A 261 -3.81 -5.05 -7.63
N PRO A 262 -4.35 -3.81 -7.67
CA PRO A 262 -4.27 -2.99 -8.86
C PRO A 262 -2.79 -2.74 -9.16
N TRP A 263 -2.43 -3.04 -10.39
CA TRP A 263 -1.13 -2.70 -10.94
C TRP A 263 -0.98 -1.16 -11.02
N ARG A 264 0.27 -0.72 -11.04
CA ARG A 264 0.65 0.67 -11.30
C ARG A 264 1.71 0.75 -12.37
N LEU A 265 1.66 1.85 -13.10
CA LEU A 265 2.74 2.32 -13.94
C LEU A 265 3.12 3.73 -13.47
N HIS A 266 4.39 3.93 -13.18
CA HIS A 266 4.95 5.22 -12.80
C HIS A 266 5.81 5.74 -13.93
N VAL A 267 5.53 6.96 -14.38
CA VAL A 267 6.43 7.72 -15.25
C VAL A 267 7.16 8.72 -14.38
N LEU A 268 8.47 8.50 -14.20
CA LEU A 268 9.35 9.43 -13.50
C LEU A 268 9.64 10.57 -14.47
N LEU A 269 9.09 11.75 -14.22
CA LEU A 269 9.16 12.89 -15.13
C LEU A 269 10.50 13.62 -15.01
N ARG A 270 11.00 14.11 -16.14
CA ARG A 270 12.23 14.94 -16.21
C ARG A 270 12.01 16.33 -15.62
N GLU A 271 10.85 16.90 -15.89
CA GLU A 271 10.49 18.26 -15.48
C GLU A 271 9.50 18.23 -14.31
N PRO A 272 9.57 19.22 -13.41
CA PRO A 272 8.60 19.32 -12.33
C PRO A 272 7.20 19.56 -12.90
N ALA A 273 6.21 18.90 -12.31
CA ALA A 273 4.82 19.08 -12.69
C ALA A 273 3.93 19.16 -11.45
N GLU A 274 3.22 20.28 -11.30
CA GLU A 274 2.27 20.52 -10.20
C GLU A 274 0.86 20.03 -10.54
N HIS A 275 0.54 19.95 -11.83
CA HIS A 275 -0.77 19.51 -12.31
C HIS A 275 -0.66 18.79 -13.67
N LEU A 276 -1.67 17.98 -14.00
CA LEU A 276 -1.69 17.14 -15.20
C LEU A 276 -1.60 17.94 -16.51
N GLY A 277 -2.03 19.21 -16.50
CA GLY A 277 -1.83 20.12 -17.63
C GLY A 277 -0.35 20.23 -18.08
N GLN A 278 0.60 20.35 -17.14
CA GLN A 278 2.04 20.40 -17.45
C GLN A 278 2.56 19.05 -17.97
N VAL A 279 2.06 17.96 -17.41
CA VAL A 279 2.41 16.60 -17.85
C VAL A 279 1.95 16.36 -19.29
N LEU A 280 0.72 16.75 -19.62
CA LEU A 280 0.11 16.49 -20.92
C LEU A 280 0.43 17.53 -22.00
N ASP A 281 1.09 18.65 -21.64
CA ASP A 281 1.43 19.69 -22.60
C ASP A 281 2.25 19.12 -23.77
N GLY A 282 1.92 19.50 -25.01
CA GLY A 282 2.53 18.95 -26.22
C GLY A 282 2.17 17.48 -26.55
N VAL A 283 1.55 16.74 -25.63
CA VAL A 283 1.10 15.34 -25.85
C VAL A 283 -0.39 15.29 -26.14
N LEU A 284 -1.21 15.92 -25.30
CA LEU A 284 -2.67 16.07 -25.47
C LEU A 284 -3.07 17.53 -25.23
N PRO A 285 -2.79 18.45 -26.18
CA PRO A 285 -2.85 19.91 -25.94
C PRO A 285 -4.21 20.41 -25.42
N ASN A 286 -5.31 19.93 -26.01
CA ASN A 286 -6.66 20.37 -25.61
C ASN A 286 -7.00 19.92 -24.18
N LEU A 287 -6.61 18.70 -23.79
CA LEU A 287 -6.83 18.19 -22.45
C LEU A 287 -5.89 18.86 -21.45
N ALA A 288 -4.65 19.13 -21.86
CA ALA A 288 -3.65 19.83 -21.07
C ALA A 288 -4.13 21.24 -20.68
N GLU A 289 -4.67 22.01 -21.65
CA GLU A 289 -5.23 23.34 -21.41
C GLU A 289 -6.39 23.27 -20.40
N GLN A 290 -7.32 22.33 -20.59
CA GLN A 290 -8.47 22.16 -19.71
C GLN A 290 -8.07 21.83 -18.27
N LEU A 291 -7.17 20.87 -18.07
CA LEU A 291 -6.74 20.42 -16.75
C LEU A 291 -5.83 21.46 -16.08
N GLY A 292 -4.98 22.14 -16.86
CA GLY A 292 -4.08 23.18 -16.37
C GLY A 292 -4.80 24.42 -15.87
N ALA A 293 -5.88 24.85 -16.55
CA ALA A 293 -6.68 25.99 -16.13
C ALA A 293 -7.32 25.83 -14.74
N GLN A 294 -7.50 24.58 -14.28
CA GLN A 294 -8.10 24.25 -13.00
C GLN A 294 -7.07 23.69 -11.99
N GLY A 295 -5.79 23.61 -12.36
CA GLY A 295 -4.74 23.05 -11.50
C GLY A 295 -4.99 21.60 -11.09
N ILE A 296 -5.58 20.79 -11.98
CA ILE A 296 -5.97 19.40 -11.66
C ILE A 296 -4.73 18.50 -11.60
N ASP A 297 -4.44 17.96 -10.43
CA ASP A 297 -3.35 17.01 -10.16
C ASP A 297 -3.78 15.54 -10.33
N GLU A 298 -5.08 15.26 -10.27
CA GLU A 298 -5.66 13.94 -10.45
C GLU A 298 -6.87 13.95 -11.40
N PHE A 299 -6.87 13.05 -12.39
CA PHE A 299 -7.95 12.95 -13.37
C PHE A 299 -8.14 11.52 -13.86
N VAL A 300 -9.38 11.13 -14.09
CA VAL A 300 -9.72 9.84 -14.71
C VAL A 300 -9.92 10.05 -16.20
N LEU A 301 -8.99 9.54 -17.01
CA LEU A 301 -9.09 9.60 -18.46
C LEU A 301 -10.03 8.50 -18.98
N PRO A 302 -11.13 8.87 -19.68
CA PRO A 302 -12.05 7.92 -20.29
C PRO A 302 -11.53 7.45 -21.66
N ILE A 303 -10.28 7.00 -21.73
CA ILE A 303 -9.62 6.56 -22.96
C ILE A 303 -9.37 5.06 -22.87
N GLY A 304 -9.85 4.30 -23.86
CA GLY A 304 -9.74 2.84 -23.90
C GLY A 304 -10.99 2.12 -23.37
N PRO A 305 -10.96 0.79 -23.26
CA PRO A 305 -12.09 0.00 -22.77
C PRO A 305 -12.39 0.24 -21.29
N GLU A 306 -11.39 0.64 -20.50
CA GLU A 306 -11.52 0.93 -19.08
C GLU A 306 -10.86 2.28 -18.72
N PRO A 307 -11.50 3.07 -17.84
CA PRO A 307 -10.97 4.36 -17.39
C PRO A 307 -9.68 4.21 -16.57
N LEU A 308 -8.70 5.05 -16.88
CA LEU A 308 -7.40 5.12 -16.19
C LEU A 308 -7.35 6.34 -15.29
N ARG A 309 -6.97 6.15 -14.03
CA ARG A 309 -6.70 7.21 -13.07
C ARG A 309 -5.25 7.66 -13.19
N TRP A 310 -5.07 8.95 -13.42
CA TRP A 310 -3.79 9.62 -13.54
C TRP A 310 -3.62 10.59 -12.40
N ARG A 311 -2.50 10.51 -11.71
CA ARG A 311 -2.17 11.41 -10.61
C ARG A 311 -0.73 11.86 -10.72
N VAL A 312 -0.50 13.16 -10.77
CA VAL A 312 0.84 13.74 -10.69
C VAL A 312 1.12 14.19 -9.26
N GLY A 313 2.33 13.93 -8.78
CA GLY A 313 2.78 14.46 -7.50
C GLY A 313 3.80 13.59 -6.80
N GLY A 314 4.47 14.22 -5.85
CA GLY A 314 5.50 13.57 -5.04
C GLY A 314 6.74 13.15 -5.83
N ARG A 315 7.58 12.38 -5.15
CA ARG A 315 8.83 11.85 -5.65
C ARG A 315 9.11 10.54 -4.94
N PHE A 316 9.68 9.57 -5.63
CA PHE A 316 10.16 8.38 -4.94
C PHE A 316 11.52 8.62 -4.30
N ALA A 317 11.70 8.11 -3.08
CA ALA A 317 13.03 7.92 -2.54
C ALA A 317 13.76 6.90 -3.42
N PRO A 318 15.05 7.11 -3.78
CA PRO A 318 15.80 6.14 -4.58
C PRO A 318 15.78 4.73 -3.99
N SER A 319 15.80 4.61 -2.66
CA SER A 319 15.70 3.35 -1.93
C SER A 319 14.46 2.52 -2.27
N ALA A 320 13.35 3.17 -2.63
CA ALA A 320 12.11 2.48 -2.99
C ALA A 320 12.23 1.69 -4.31
N LEU A 321 13.24 1.98 -5.14
CA LEU A 321 13.49 1.30 -6.42
C LEU A 321 14.76 0.43 -6.36
N GLU A 322 15.54 0.45 -5.28
CA GLU A 322 16.84 -0.23 -5.21
C GLU A 322 16.73 -1.74 -5.39
N GLU A 323 15.69 -2.37 -4.84
CA GLU A 323 15.46 -3.81 -5.04
C GLU A 323 15.23 -4.15 -6.51
N ASP A 324 14.36 -3.40 -7.19
CA ASP A 324 14.04 -3.62 -8.61
C ASP A 324 15.23 -3.29 -9.52
N LEU A 325 16.01 -2.25 -9.18
CA LEU A 325 17.26 -1.91 -9.87
C LEU A 325 18.31 -3.02 -9.69
N ALA A 326 18.43 -3.57 -8.48
CA ALA A 326 19.36 -4.65 -8.19
C ALA A 326 19.00 -5.93 -8.96
N LEU A 327 17.72 -6.30 -9.03
CA LEU A 327 17.28 -7.47 -9.81
C LEU A 327 17.71 -7.40 -11.27
N GLN A 328 17.61 -6.22 -11.88
CA GLN A 328 17.99 -6.03 -13.28
C GLN A 328 19.49 -6.13 -13.51
N ALA A 329 20.29 -5.62 -12.57
CA ALA A 329 21.74 -5.74 -12.62
C ALA A 329 22.18 -7.22 -12.63
N HIS A 330 21.46 -8.09 -11.92
CA HIS A 330 21.75 -9.54 -11.88
C HIS A 330 21.29 -10.29 -13.15
N GLY A 331 20.31 -9.75 -13.87
CA GLY A 331 19.80 -10.32 -15.14
C GLY A 331 20.54 -9.85 -16.40
N ALA A 332 21.32 -8.77 -16.32
CA ALA A 332 22.05 -8.22 -17.45
C ALA A 332 23.37 -8.96 -17.72
N SER A 333 23.73 -9.13 -18.99
CA SER A 333 25.04 -9.70 -19.36
C SER A 333 26.16 -8.83 -18.79
N SER A 334 27.20 -9.45 -18.22
CA SER A 334 28.34 -8.81 -17.55
C SER A 334 29.29 -8.05 -18.51
N GLY A 335 28.77 -7.06 -19.24
CA GLY A 335 29.48 -6.25 -20.23
C GLY A 335 29.46 -4.75 -19.90
N GLN A 336 30.37 -3.99 -20.52
CA GLN A 336 30.46 -2.52 -20.32
C GLN A 336 29.19 -1.74 -20.73
N GLY A 337 28.37 -2.28 -21.65
CA GLY A 337 27.09 -1.68 -22.02
C GLY A 337 26.08 -1.72 -20.87
N ALA A 338 25.91 -2.89 -20.25
CA ALA A 338 25.00 -3.08 -19.12
C ALA A 338 25.33 -2.17 -17.92
N LEU A 339 26.62 -2.02 -17.61
CA LEU A 339 27.06 -1.12 -16.53
C LEU A 339 26.76 0.37 -16.83
N ARG A 340 26.83 0.78 -18.10
CA ARG A 340 26.48 2.16 -18.51
C ARG A 340 24.97 2.37 -18.42
N GLU A 341 24.19 1.40 -18.86
CA GLU A 341 22.73 1.44 -18.78
C GLU A 341 22.25 1.47 -17.32
N GLU A 342 22.82 0.63 -16.46
CA GLU A 342 22.53 0.64 -15.03
C GLU A 342 22.87 2.00 -14.40
N GLY A 343 24.02 2.56 -14.73
CA GLY A 343 24.41 3.90 -14.26
C GLY A 343 23.44 4.99 -14.72
N ALA A 344 23.04 4.98 -15.99
CA ALA A 344 22.09 5.94 -16.53
C ALA A 344 20.70 5.80 -15.90
N LEU A 345 20.24 4.57 -15.66
CA LEU A 345 18.97 4.29 -15.00
C LEU A 345 18.98 4.79 -13.55
N ARG A 346 20.05 4.50 -12.81
CA ARG A 346 20.25 5.01 -11.43
C ARG A 346 20.28 6.53 -11.40
N GLU A 347 20.93 7.18 -12.37
CA GLU A 347 20.96 8.64 -12.48
C GLU A 347 19.56 9.21 -12.77
N ALA A 348 18.80 8.60 -13.69
CA ALA A 348 17.44 9.01 -14.00
C ALA A 348 16.50 8.89 -12.79
N VAL A 349 16.58 7.77 -12.05
CA VAL A 349 15.83 7.57 -10.81
C VAL A 349 16.28 8.57 -9.74
N ALA A 350 17.58 8.84 -9.59
CA ALA A 350 18.09 9.75 -8.58
C ALA A 350 17.75 11.22 -8.84
N HIS A 351 17.46 11.63 -10.08
CA HIS A 351 17.26 13.03 -10.47
C HIS A 351 15.90 13.35 -11.10
N HIS A 352 14.96 12.40 -11.17
CA HIS A 352 13.60 12.72 -11.60
C HIS A 352 12.96 13.82 -10.74
N ALA A 353 12.14 14.65 -11.35
CA ALA A 353 11.58 15.84 -10.71
C ALA A 353 10.24 15.54 -10.02
N THR A 354 9.35 14.81 -10.69
CA THR A 354 8.02 14.46 -10.18
C THR A 354 7.60 13.11 -10.74
N VAL A 355 6.61 12.46 -10.12
CA VAL A 355 6.05 11.20 -10.58
C VAL A 355 4.66 11.41 -11.14
N LEU A 356 4.41 10.89 -12.34
CA LEU A 356 3.06 10.57 -12.79
C LEU A 356 2.76 9.11 -12.45
N THR A 357 1.66 8.87 -11.75
CA THR A 357 1.12 7.54 -11.49
C THR A 357 -0.09 7.29 -12.38
N ILE A 358 -0.04 6.19 -13.13
CA ILE A 358 -1.16 5.65 -13.90
C ILE A 358 -1.61 4.36 -13.22
N SER A 359 -2.91 4.29 -12.93
CA SER A 359 -3.54 3.16 -12.23
C SER A 359 -4.94 2.90 -12.80
N PRO A 360 -5.46 1.68 -12.69
CA PRO A 360 -6.83 1.41 -13.11
C PRO A 360 -7.83 2.03 -12.13
N GLU A 361 -8.99 2.51 -12.62
CA GLU A 361 -10.07 2.97 -11.73
C GLU A 361 -10.79 1.78 -11.06
N ARG A 362 -10.85 0.64 -11.74
CA ARG A 362 -11.43 -0.62 -11.25
C ARG A 362 -10.49 -1.78 -11.59
N PRO A 363 -10.44 -2.84 -10.77
CA PRO A 363 -9.71 -4.07 -11.13
C PRO A 363 -10.15 -4.55 -12.51
N GLY A 364 -9.18 -4.96 -13.34
CA GLY A 364 -9.41 -5.31 -14.74
C GLY A 364 -8.53 -6.48 -15.19
N ASP A 365 -8.84 -7.04 -16.34
CA ASP A 365 -8.27 -8.30 -16.88
C ASP A 365 -6.91 -8.14 -17.60
N GLY A 366 -6.27 -6.96 -17.49
CA GLY A 366 -4.97 -6.65 -18.09
C GLY A 366 -5.02 -5.78 -19.35
N ALA A 367 -6.19 -5.62 -20.01
CA ALA A 367 -6.33 -4.71 -21.16
C ALA A 367 -5.90 -3.26 -20.82
N THR A 368 -6.18 -2.86 -19.58
CA THR A 368 -5.95 -1.52 -19.03
C THR A 368 -4.45 -1.25 -18.83
N VAL A 369 -3.64 -2.30 -18.56
CA VAL A 369 -2.17 -2.20 -18.49
C VAL A 369 -1.60 -1.78 -19.83
N SER A 370 -2.09 -2.38 -20.91
CA SER A 370 -1.62 -2.09 -22.26
C SER A 370 -1.96 -0.66 -22.69
N GLY A 371 -3.16 -0.19 -22.32
CA GLY A 371 -3.54 1.21 -22.47
C GLY A 371 -2.60 2.15 -21.72
N ALA A 372 -2.31 1.86 -20.45
CA ALA A 372 -1.35 2.65 -19.66
C ALA A 372 0.08 2.61 -20.23
N ALA A 373 0.52 1.46 -20.73
CA ALA A 373 1.83 1.31 -21.37
C ALA A 373 1.93 2.17 -22.64
N ALA A 374 0.90 2.18 -23.49
CA ALA A 374 0.85 3.05 -24.66
C ALA A 374 0.88 4.54 -24.29
N MET A 375 0.24 4.91 -23.18
CA MET A 375 0.29 6.28 -22.67
C MET A 375 1.66 6.68 -22.11
N ALA A 376 2.31 5.77 -21.40
CA ALA A 376 3.69 5.95 -20.98
C ALA A 376 4.65 6.07 -22.17
N ALA A 377 4.41 5.28 -23.23
CA ALA A 377 5.16 5.35 -24.49
C ALA A 377 5.02 6.73 -25.15
N MET A 378 3.81 7.30 -25.22
CA MET A 378 3.61 8.66 -25.75
C MET A 378 4.39 9.72 -24.95
N LEU A 379 4.44 9.60 -23.62
CA LEU A 379 5.23 10.50 -22.77
C LEU A 379 6.75 10.30 -22.96
N ALA A 380 7.19 9.06 -23.16
CA ALA A 380 8.57 8.72 -23.47
C ALA A 380 8.99 9.31 -24.84
N GLU A 381 8.18 9.13 -25.88
CA GLU A 381 8.39 9.69 -27.22
C GLU A 381 8.43 11.21 -27.21
N ALA A 382 7.59 11.85 -26.39
CA ALA A 382 7.60 13.29 -26.18
C ALA A 382 8.80 13.78 -25.34
N GLY A 383 9.68 12.89 -24.90
CA GLY A 383 10.87 13.23 -24.12
C GLY A 383 10.58 13.64 -22.68
N LYS A 384 9.39 13.36 -22.15
CA LYS A 384 8.99 13.76 -20.79
C LYS A 384 9.45 12.79 -19.71
N ALA A 385 9.58 11.51 -20.05
CA ALA A 385 10.00 10.47 -19.12
C ALA A 385 11.53 10.47 -18.91
N ALA A 386 11.95 10.44 -17.65
CA ALA A 386 13.32 10.13 -17.23
C ALA A 386 13.51 8.62 -17.09
N ALA A 387 12.53 7.94 -16.49
CA ALA A 387 12.45 6.49 -16.36
C ALA A 387 10.97 6.07 -16.24
N ILE A 388 10.68 4.80 -16.50
CA ILE A 388 9.36 4.21 -16.34
C ILE A 388 9.47 3.04 -15.38
N TRP A 389 8.61 2.98 -14.39
CA TRP A 389 8.61 1.94 -13.37
C TRP A 389 7.27 1.22 -13.31
N LEU A 390 7.31 -0.10 -13.41
CA LEU A 390 6.20 -1.03 -13.27
C LEU A 390 6.46 -1.90 -12.03
N PRO A 391 6.02 -1.48 -10.82
CA PRO A 391 6.35 -2.17 -9.57
C PRO A 391 5.86 -3.62 -9.54
N HIS A 392 4.64 -3.85 -10.03
CA HIS A 392 4.04 -5.19 -10.11
C HIS A 392 4.82 -6.16 -11.00
N GLN A 393 5.63 -5.62 -11.92
CA GLN A 393 6.51 -6.38 -12.80
C GLN A 393 7.97 -6.39 -12.32
N ARG A 394 8.26 -5.73 -11.19
CA ARG A 394 9.61 -5.52 -10.65
C ARG A 394 10.57 -4.93 -11.69
N HIS A 395 10.07 -3.95 -12.45
CA HIS A 395 10.75 -3.48 -13.65
C HIS A 395 10.79 -1.95 -13.73
N VAL A 396 11.99 -1.39 -13.67
CA VAL A 396 12.32 -0.01 -14.02
C VAL A 396 13.03 0.01 -15.38
N ALA A 397 12.69 0.91 -16.29
CA ALA A 397 13.32 1.00 -17.60
C ALA A 397 13.64 2.44 -17.98
N LEU A 398 14.70 2.61 -18.78
CA LEU A 398 14.90 3.85 -19.51
C LEU A 398 13.82 4.01 -20.59
N PRO A 399 13.44 5.24 -20.97
CA PRO A 399 12.41 5.48 -21.99
C PRO A 399 12.67 4.72 -23.30
N GLU A 400 13.92 4.71 -23.77
CA GLU A 400 14.33 4.00 -24.99
C GLU A 400 14.21 2.48 -24.88
N GLN A 401 14.48 1.91 -23.70
CA GLN A 401 14.33 0.47 -23.46
C GLN A 401 12.85 0.09 -23.43
N PHE A 402 12.03 0.89 -22.76
CA PHE A 402 10.59 0.69 -22.69
C PHE A 402 9.94 0.77 -24.08
N LEU A 403 10.35 1.72 -24.92
CA LEU A 403 9.88 1.82 -26.30
C LEU A 403 10.34 0.63 -27.16
N ALA A 404 11.59 0.19 -27.00
CA ALA A 404 12.10 -0.99 -27.70
C ALA A 404 11.36 -2.28 -27.30
N ASP A 405 10.98 -2.42 -26.03
CA ASP A 405 10.18 -3.53 -25.54
C ASP A 405 8.77 -3.57 -26.16
N ILE A 406 8.14 -2.40 -26.32
CA ILE A 406 6.85 -2.26 -27.01
C ILE A 406 6.99 -2.58 -28.51
N GLU A 407 8.03 -2.07 -29.18
CA GLU A 407 8.31 -2.35 -30.59
C GLU A 407 8.59 -3.83 -30.84
N ALA A 408 9.21 -4.52 -29.87
CA ALA A 408 9.44 -5.95 -29.90
C ALA A 408 8.20 -6.80 -29.57
N GLU A 409 7.04 -6.18 -29.36
CA GLU A 409 5.76 -6.82 -29.03
C GLU A 409 5.87 -7.74 -27.79
N LEU A 410 6.69 -7.35 -26.82
CA LEU A 410 6.80 -8.10 -25.57
C LEU A 410 5.50 -7.99 -24.76
N PRO A 411 5.13 -9.01 -23.96
CA PRO A 411 3.96 -8.95 -23.11
C PRO A 411 3.99 -7.71 -22.21
N THR A 412 2.96 -6.87 -22.29
CA THR A 412 2.83 -5.65 -21.48
C THR A 412 2.35 -5.93 -20.05
N THR A 413 1.78 -7.11 -19.82
CA THR A 413 1.13 -7.52 -18.56
C THR A 413 2.09 -8.09 -17.54
N CYS A 414 3.28 -8.54 -17.97
CA CYS A 414 4.25 -9.15 -17.08
C CYS A 414 5.68 -9.00 -17.59
N ARG A 415 6.65 -9.19 -16.70
CA ARG A 415 8.06 -9.35 -17.05
C ARG A 415 8.62 -10.70 -16.64
N VAL A 416 9.49 -11.26 -17.47
CA VAL A 416 10.22 -12.48 -17.17
C VAL A 416 11.56 -12.14 -16.51
N HIS A 417 11.73 -12.58 -15.27
CA HIS A 417 12.94 -12.41 -14.47
C HIS A 417 13.66 -13.74 -14.27
N PRO A 418 15.00 -13.73 -14.11
CA PRO A 418 15.75 -14.91 -13.73
C PRO A 418 15.40 -15.34 -12.30
N GLU A 419 15.38 -16.66 -12.09
CA GLU A 419 15.15 -17.30 -10.80
C GLU A 419 16.11 -18.49 -10.62
N ALA A 420 16.33 -18.88 -9.37
CA ALA A 420 17.06 -20.10 -9.01
C ALA A 420 16.12 -21.00 -8.19
N LEU A 421 15.88 -22.22 -8.68
CA LEU A 421 15.09 -23.21 -7.94
C LEU A 421 15.88 -23.75 -6.73
N ALA A 422 15.20 -24.33 -5.74
CA ALA A 422 15.82 -24.97 -4.55
C ALA A 422 17.00 -25.90 -4.86
N ASP A 423 16.96 -26.60 -6.00
CA ASP A 423 18.01 -27.53 -6.43
C ASP A 423 19.16 -26.88 -7.22
N GLY A 424 19.17 -25.54 -7.30
CA GLY A 424 20.18 -24.73 -7.95
C GLY A 424 20.06 -24.67 -9.48
N ARG A 425 19.04 -25.27 -10.08
CA ARG A 425 18.80 -25.15 -11.53
C ARG A 425 18.38 -23.73 -11.90
N PRO A 426 18.86 -23.21 -13.05
CA PRO A 426 18.37 -21.93 -13.56
C PRO A 426 16.90 -22.08 -13.97
N ALA A 427 16.11 -21.10 -13.58
CA ALA A 427 14.73 -20.93 -14.00
C ALA A 427 14.48 -19.47 -14.39
N VAL A 428 13.32 -19.25 -14.98
CA VAL A 428 12.76 -17.91 -15.20
C VAL A 428 11.31 -17.92 -14.74
N ARG A 429 10.84 -16.79 -14.23
CA ARG A 429 9.47 -16.61 -13.73
C ARG A 429 8.92 -15.28 -14.20
N THR A 430 7.63 -15.25 -14.51
CA THR A 430 6.93 -13.99 -14.73
C THR A 430 6.68 -13.24 -13.42
N HIS A 431 6.60 -11.92 -13.51
CA HIS A 431 6.08 -11.05 -12.48
C HIS A 431 5.07 -10.10 -13.12
N GLY A 432 3.88 -9.99 -12.54
CA GLY A 432 2.83 -9.05 -12.92
C GLY A 432 1.50 -9.72 -13.26
N LEU A 433 1.48 -11.04 -13.52
CA LEU A 433 0.25 -11.76 -13.81
C LEU A 433 -0.63 -11.91 -12.57
N GLU A 434 -0.04 -12.05 -11.39
CA GLU A 434 -0.78 -12.07 -10.12
C GLU A 434 -1.58 -10.77 -9.90
N ALA A 435 -1.01 -9.62 -10.30
CA ALA A 435 -1.69 -8.31 -10.25
C ALA A 435 -2.87 -8.19 -11.23
N LEU A 436 -3.09 -9.21 -12.07
CA LEU A 436 -4.19 -9.34 -13.02
C LEU A 436 -5.10 -10.55 -12.74
N GLY A 437 -4.91 -11.20 -11.58
CA GLY A 437 -5.72 -12.35 -11.15
C GLY A 437 -5.27 -13.66 -11.80
N GLY A 438 -4.08 -13.65 -12.40
CA GLY A 438 -3.42 -14.81 -12.98
C GLY A 438 -2.53 -15.55 -12.01
N LEU A 439 -1.98 -16.65 -12.52
CA LEU A 439 -0.86 -17.34 -11.91
C LEU A 439 0.42 -16.94 -12.66
N GLU A 440 1.51 -16.70 -11.93
CA GLU A 440 2.81 -16.51 -12.58
C GLU A 440 3.23 -17.79 -13.31
N VAL A 441 3.88 -17.62 -14.45
CA VAL A 441 4.41 -18.69 -15.28
C VAL A 441 5.90 -18.87 -14.97
N GLN A 442 6.29 -20.11 -14.66
CA GLN A 442 7.68 -20.49 -14.46
C GLN A 442 8.16 -21.42 -15.58
N PHE A 443 9.45 -21.33 -15.91
CA PHE A 443 10.08 -22.23 -16.87
C PHE A 443 11.51 -22.58 -16.45
N SER A 444 11.83 -23.87 -16.48
CA SER A 444 13.18 -24.39 -16.36
C SER A 444 13.38 -25.55 -17.31
N ALA A 445 14.54 -25.60 -17.97
CA ALA A 445 14.90 -26.68 -18.86
C ALA A 445 16.41 -26.97 -18.78
N PRO A 446 16.81 -28.25 -18.69
CA PRO A 446 18.22 -28.61 -18.65
C PRO A 446 18.99 -28.12 -19.89
N GLY A 447 20.19 -27.57 -19.67
CA GLY A 447 21.10 -27.20 -20.73
C GLY A 447 20.81 -25.87 -21.44
N LEU A 448 19.76 -25.13 -21.02
CA LEU A 448 19.50 -23.78 -21.52
C LEU A 448 20.14 -22.73 -20.62
N SER A 449 20.65 -21.67 -21.23
CA SER A 449 21.07 -20.45 -20.55
C SER A 449 19.86 -19.63 -20.08
N GLN A 450 20.08 -18.72 -19.13
CA GLN A 450 19.06 -17.78 -18.65
C GLN A 450 18.43 -16.96 -19.80
N ALA A 451 19.23 -16.53 -20.78
CA ALA A 451 18.74 -15.79 -21.93
C ALA A 451 17.82 -16.65 -22.82
N GLU A 452 18.17 -17.92 -23.04
CA GLU A 452 17.35 -18.86 -23.83
C GLU A 452 16.06 -19.25 -23.10
N LEU A 453 16.11 -19.43 -21.78
CA LEU A 453 14.92 -19.66 -20.96
C LEU A 453 13.95 -18.47 -21.07
N ARG A 454 14.47 -17.25 -20.89
CA ARG A 454 13.70 -16.01 -20.99
C ARG A 454 13.09 -15.81 -22.37
N ASP A 455 13.87 -16.01 -23.44
CA ASP A 455 13.39 -15.90 -24.83
C ASP A 455 12.26 -16.89 -25.12
N ARG A 456 12.43 -18.15 -24.71
CA ARG A 456 11.38 -19.18 -24.89
C ARG A 456 10.11 -18.86 -24.12
N LEU A 457 10.22 -18.41 -22.87
CA LEU A 457 9.05 -18.06 -22.08
C LEU A 457 8.34 -16.82 -22.65
N ASN A 458 9.07 -15.78 -23.07
CA ASN A 458 8.46 -14.63 -23.74
C ASN A 458 7.68 -15.05 -25.00
N ARG A 459 8.25 -15.92 -25.83
CA ARG A 459 7.55 -16.44 -27.01
C ARG A 459 6.33 -17.29 -26.67
N MET A 460 6.41 -18.12 -25.63
CA MET A 460 5.26 -18.89 -25.11
C MET A 460 4.12 -17.96 -24.71
N LEU A 461 4.44 -16.89 -23.97
CA LEU A 461 3.46 -15.91 -23.52
C LEU A 461 2.77 -15.25 -24.72
N VAL A 462 3.55 -14.73 -25.68
CA VAL A 462 3.02 -14.10 -26.91
C VAL A 462 2.08 -15.04 -27.68
N GLU A 463 2.43 -16.33 -27.81
CA GLU A 463 1.60 -17.29 -28.54
C GLU A 463 0.33 -17.71 -27.77
N CYS A 464 0.38 -17.77 -26.43
CA CYS A 464 -0.78 -18.13 -25.60
C CYS A 464 -1.76 -16.97 -25.37
N THR A 465 -1.27 -15.73 -25.40
CA THR A 465 -2.09 -14.53 -25.19
C THR A 465 -2.58 -14.01 -26.54
N GLU A 466 -3.60 -14.67 -27.12
CA GLU A 466 -4.21 -14.29 -28.41
C GLU A 466 -4.71 -12.82 -28.44
N LYS A 467 -4.98 -12.24 -27.26
CA LYS A 467 -5.34 -10.83 -27.08
C LYS A 467 -4.28 -10.12 -26.25
N VAL A 468 -3.93 -8.90 -26.67
CA VAL A 468 -3.13 -7.95 -25.90
C VAL A 468 -3.77 -7.76 -24.53
N GLY A 469 -3.01 -8.01 -23.46
CA GLY A 469 -3.52 -7.89 -22.09
C GLY A 469 -4.02 -9.20 -21.46
N ALA A 470 -4.17 -10.29 -22.22
CA ALA A 470 -4.69 -11.54 -21.66
C ALA A 470 -3.70 -12.22 -20.71
N VAL A 471 -4.23 -12.83 -19.67
CA VAL A 471 -3.47 -13.61 -18.69
C VAL A 471 -3.41 -15.08 -19.13
N PRO A 472 -2.24 -15.75 -19.09
CA PRO A 472 -2.12 -17.17 -19.38
C PRO A 472 -2.92 -18.06 -18.42
N VAL A 473 -3.44 -19.18 -18.91
CA VAL A 473 -4.21 -20.15 -18.12
C VAL A 473 -3.72 -21.58 -18.34
N ALA A 474 -3.99 -22.45 -17.37
CA ALA A 474 -3.63 -23.88 -17.46
C ALA A 474 -4.28 -24.56 -18.68
N GLY A 475 -3.55 -25.49 -19.28
CA GLY A 475 -3.97 -26.25 -20.46
C GLY A 475 -3.72 -25.54 -21.80
N GLN A 476 -3.31 -24.27 -21.80
CA GLN A 476 -2.85 -23.61 -23.02
C GLN A 476 -1.59 -24.27 -23.56
N ARG A 477 -1.50 -24.35 -24.89
CA ARG A 477 -0.40 -24.98 -25.61
C ARG A 477 0.16 -24.05 -26.66
N ALA A 478 1.47 -24.08 -26.86
CA ALA A 478 2.16 -23.33 -27.90
C ALA A 478 3.20 -24.20 -28.60
N GLN A 479 3.44 -23.92 -29.87
CA GLN A 479 4.40 -24.62 -30.71
C GLN A 479 5.60 -23.71 -31.01
N LEU A 480 6.65 -23.84 -30.20
CA LEU A 480 7.87 -23.05 -30.36
C LEU A 480 8.91 -23.81 -31.20
N GLY A 481 8.84 -23.63 -32.52
CA GLY A 481 9.67 -24.37 -33.46
C GLY A 481 9.19 -25.82 -33.56
N GLU A 482 10.07 -26.80 -33.33
CA GLU A 482 9.72 -28.23 -33.33
C GLU A 482 9.21 -28.75 -31.98
N VAL A 483 9.19 -27.90 -30.95
CA VAL A 483 8.86 -28.31 -29.58
C VAL A 483 7.50 -27.74 -29.17
N ALA A 484 6.62 -28.63 -28.73
CA ALA A 484 5.33 -28.27 -28.14
C ALA A 484 5.47 -28.08 -26.63
N TYR A 485 4.83 -27.03 -26.10
CA TYR A 485 4.75 -26.74 -24.67
C TYR A 485 3.30 -26.65 -24.21
N GLU A 486 3.08 -26.87 -22.92
CA GLU A 486 1.79 -26.79 -22.25
C GLU A 486 1.96 -26.11 -20.89
N LEU A 487 1.03 -25.23 -20.53
CA LEU A 487 0.97 -24.63 -19.20
C LEU A 487 0.23 -25.56 -18.24
N ARG A 488 0.83 -25.87 -17.09
CA ARG A 488 0.25 -26.77 -16.07
C ARG A 488 0.27 -26.11 -14.71
N THR A 489 -0.83 -26.20 -13.97
CA THR A 489 -0.84 -25.77 -12.57
C THR A 489 0.00 -26.72 -11.74
N VAL A 490 0.98 -26.18 -11.03
CA VAL A 490 1.82 -26.89 -10.07
C VAL A 490 2.00 -26.04 -8.81
N ALA A 491 2.38 -26.66 -7.70
CA ALA A 491 2.83 -25.92 -6.52
C ALA A 491 4.29 -25.48 -6.71
N HIS A 492 4.58 -24.21 -6.45
CA HIS A 492 5.93 -23.67 -6.47
C HIS A 492 6.79 -24.38 -5.42
N PRO A 493 8.01 -24.84 -5.76
CA PRO A 493 8.81 -25.71 -4.90
C PRO A 493 9.19 -25.06 -3.56
N ASP A 494 9.37 -23.74 -3.52
CA ASP A 494 9.82 -23.03 -2.32
C ASP A 494 8.67 -22.46 -1.46
N SER A 495 7.67 -21.87 -2.09
CA SER A 495 6.58 -21.16 -1.40
C SER A 495 5.32 -22.02 -1.24
N GLY A 496 5.18 -23.10 -2.01
CA GLY A 496 3.96 -23.93 -2.06
C GLY A 496 2.77 -23.27 -2.77
N LEU A 497 2.91 -22.03 -3.25
CA LEU A 497 1.85 -21.31 -3.98
C LEU A 497 1.62 -21.90 -5.36
N GLU A 498 0.39 -21.84 -5.86
CA GLU A 498 0.08 -22.29 -7.22
C GLU A 498 0.76 -21.39 -8.27
N VAL A 499 1.36 -22.02 -9.28
CA VAL A 499 1.99 -21.37 -10.44
C VAL A 499 1.70 -22.16 -11.71
N LEU A 500 1.88 -21.54 -12.88
CA LEU A 500 1.84 -22.23 -14.17
C LEU A 500 3.25 -22.67 -14.56
N GLU A 501 3.51 -23.97 -14.59
CA GLU A 501 4.73 -24.50 -15.19
C GLU A 501 4.58 -24.60 -16.70
N MET A 502 5.49 -23.96 -17.45
CA MET A 502 5.69 -24.24 -18.87
C MET A 502 6.43 -25.58 -19.01
N ALA A 503 5.69 -26.64 -19.34
CA ALA A 503 6.24 -27.98 -19.48
C ALA A 503 6.26 -28.42 -20.94
N PHE A 504 7.16 -29.34 -21.30
CA PHE A 504 7.08 -30.03 -22.58
C PHE A 504 5.75 -30.77 -22.70
N ALA A 505 5.01 -30.53 -23.79
CA ALA A 505 3.80 -31.26 -24.07
C ALA A 505 4.17 -32.69 -24.51
N PRO A 506 3.58 -33.75 -23.91
CA PRO A 506 3.80 -35.12 -24.37
C PRO A 506 3.33 -35.24 -25.82
N GLY A 507 4.16 -35.86 -26.66
CA GLY A 507 4.06 -35.84 -28.11
C GLY A 507 2.67 -36.17 -28.65
N THR A 508 2.19 -35.32 -29.56
CA THR A 508 1.41 -35.78 -30.71
C THR A 508 2.38 -36.42 -31.70
N ASP A 509 2.79 -37.67 -31.45
CA ASP A 509 3.37 -38.53 -32.48
C ASP A 509 2.27 -39.10 -33.38
#